data_AF-A0A822GY47-F1
#
_entry.id   AF-A0A822GY47-F1
#
_cell.length_a   1.000
_cell.length_b   1.000
_cell.length_c   1.000
_cell.angle_alpha   90.00
_cell.angle_beta   90.00
_cell.angle_gamma   90.00
#
_symmetry.space_group_name_H-M   'P 1'
#
loop_
_entity.id
_entity.type
_entity.pdbx_description
1 polymer ?
#
loop_
_entity_poly.entity_id
_entity_poly.type
_entity_poly.pdbx_seq_one_letter_code
_entity_poly.pdbx_strand_id
1 'polypeptide(L)'
;MTCTFNTDCKRIACSDHCINKQLQHTFTTKTIDGKLVDCDIAQELFNNVKTIVSNIHRLHKQQNLSKKLILYSDTRFNGAYAMLNVFSSTFDELVQILDSKLLTTYSRINDDFLLDKCRFLLPFDTVIEALSDDR
;
A
#
# COMPACT_ATOMS: atom_id res chain seq x y z
N MET A 1 29.30 13.56 -25.79
CA MET A 1 29.43 13.21 -24.36
C MET A 1 28.86 11.81 -24.22
N THR A 2 29.70 10.80 -24.42
CA THR A 2 29.32 9.38 -24.45
C THR A 2 29.50 8.83 -23.05
N CYS A 3 28.40 8.54 -22.35
CA CYS A 3 28.45 7.92 -21.04
C CYS A 3 28.87 6.45 -21.21
N THR A 4 30.12 6.13 -20.93
CA THR A 4 30.63 4.76 -20.85
C THR A 4 30.13 4.13 -19.55
N PHE A 5 28.94 3.53 -19.58
CA PHE A 5 28.58 2.52 -18.59
C PHE A 5 29.45 1.30 -18.87
N ASN A 6 30.28 0.92 -17.90
CA ASN A 6 31.13 -0.26 -17.97
C ASN A 6 30.22 -1.50 -18.18
N THR A 7 30.46 -2.27 -19.23
CA THR A 7 29.62 -3.43 -19.60
C THR A 7 29.70 -4.57 -18.58
N ASP A 8 30.64 -4.50 -17.63
CA ASP A 8 30.86 -5.48 -16.56
C ASP A 8 30.14 -5.13 -15.24
N CYS A 9 29.22 -4.15 -15.25
CA CYS A 9 28.42 -3.84 -14.06
C CYS A 9 27.39 -4.94 -13.77
N LYS A 10 27.58 -5.69 -12.67
CA LYS A 10 26.54 -6.56 -12.10
C LYS A 10 25.50 -5.71 -11.37
N ARG A 11 24.28 -5.65 -11.90
CA ARG A 11 23.15 -4.99 -11.24
C ARG A 11 22.69 -5.85 -10.06
N ILE A 12 22.88 -5.34 -8.85
CA ILE A 12 22.31 -5.92 -7.62
C ILE A 12 20.93 -5.29 -7.41
N ALA A 13 19.92 -6.11 -7.14
CA ALA A 13 18.58 -5.63 -6.83
C ALA A 13 18.52 -5.14 -5.37
N CYS A 14 17.80 -4.05 -5.13
CA CYS A 14 17.61 -3.49 -3.79
C CYS A 14 16.66 -4.40 -2.99
N SER A 15 17.07 -4.81 -1.79
CA SER A 15 16.33 -5.82 -1.00
C SER A 15 15.01 -5.28 -0.46
N ASP A 16 14.97 -4.01 -0.06
CA ASP A 16 13.78 -3.27 0.33
C ASP A 16 12.72 -3.22 -0.81
N HIS A 17 13.16 -3.01 -2.05
CA HIS A 17 12.31 -3.01 -3.23
C HIS A 17 11.76 -4.39 -3.51
N CYS A 18 12.58 -5.44 -3.38
CA CYS A 18 12.13 -6.82 -3.54
C CYS A 18 11.05 -7.19 -2.51
N ILE A 19 11.24 -6.85 -1.23
CA ILE A 19 10.27 -7.16 -0.16
C ILE A 19 8.97 -6.40 -0.38
N ASN A 20 9.04 -5.08 -0.63
CA ASN A 20 7.87 -4.26 -0.93
C ASN A 20 7.06 -4.83 -2.10
N LYS A 21 7.75 -5.23 -3.17
CA LYS A 21 7.12 -5.81 -4.36
C LYS A 21 6.43 -7.14 -4.07
N GLN A 22 7.02 -8.00 -3.23
CA GLN A 22 6.41 -9.28 -2.84
C GLN A 22 5.16 -9.08 -1.98
N LEU A 23 5.21 -8.14 -1.02
CA LEU A 23 4.03 -7.79 -0.21
C LEU A 23 2.91 -7.21 -1.09
N GLN A 24 3.27 -6.37 -2.07
CA GLN A 24 2.33 -5.87 -3.08
C GLN A 24 1.68 -7.00 -3.89
N HIS A 25 2.48 -7.95 -4.38
CA HIS A 25 1.96 -9.07 -5.15
C HIS A 25 0.92 -9.85 -4.34
N THR A 26 1.16 -10.03 -3.04
CA THR A 26 0.23 -10.75 -2.15
C THR A 26 -1.18 -10.13 -2.13
N PHE A 27 -1.31 -8.80 -2.20
CA PHE A 27 -2.62 -8.10 -2.22
C PHE A 27 -3.26 -7.96 -3.60
N THR A 28 -2.55 -8.29 -4.67
CA THR A 28 -3.01 -8.02 -6.05
C THR A 28 -3.08 -9.27 -6.92
N THR A 29 -2.35 -10.33 -6.55
CA THR A 29 -2.23 -11.55 -7.33
C THR A 29 -3.24 -12.60 -6.86
N LYS A 30 -4.01 -13.15 -7.80
CA LYS A 30 -4.93 -14.28 -7.55
C LYS A 30 -4.22 -15.63 -7.48
N THR A 31 -2.97 -15.72 -7.94
CA THR A 31 -2.23 -16.97 -8.08
C THR A 31 -0.78 -16.89 -7.62
N ILE A 32 -0.37 -17.67 -6.62
CA ILE A 32 1.04 -17.81 -6.22
C ILE A 32 1.53 -19.16 -6.72
N ASP A 33 2.65 -19.17 -7.45
CA ASP A 33 3.24 -20.38 -8.07
C ASP A 33 2.24 -21.21 -8.89
N GLY A 34 1.37 -20.52 -9.62
CA GLY A 34 0.34 -21.14 -10.47
C GLY A 34 -0.87 -21.71 -9.70
N LYS A 35 -0.91 -21.59 -8.37
CA LYS A 35 -2.04 -22.00 -7.54
C LYS A 35 -2.89 -20.80 -7.17
N LEU A 36 -4.21 -20.94 -7.26
CA LEU A 36 -5.13 -19.96 -6.71
C LEU A 36 -4.92 -19.86 -5.20
N VAL A 37 -4.81 -18.63 -4.71
CA VAL A 37 -4.69 -18.36 -3.27
C VAL A 37 -5.95 -17.66 -2.83
N ASP A 38 -6.59 -18.23 -1.80
CA ASP A 38 -7.77 -17.65 -1.18
C ASP A 38 -7.34 -16.49 -0.27
N CYS A 39 -7.29 -15.30 -0.87
CA CYS A 39 -7.00 -14.04 -0.18
C CYS A 39 -8.08 -13.00 -0.45
N ASP A 40 -9.28 -13.43 -0.88
CA ASP A 40 -10.33 -12.56 -1.42
C ASP A 40 -10.70 -11.44 -0.44
N ILE A 41 -10.78 -11.75 0.86
CA ILE A 41 -11.12 -10.77 1.91
C ILE A 41 -10.02 -9.70 2.04
N ALA A 42 -8.74 -10.10 2.05
CA ALA A 42 -7.61 -9.17 2.17
C ALA A 42 -7.43 -8.33 0.89
N GLN A 43 -7.68 -8.94 -0.27
CA GLN A 43 -7.63 -8.27 -1.56
C GLN A 43 -8.78 -7.27 -1.73
N GLU A 44 -9.99 -7.63 -1.29
CA GLU A 44 -11.14 -6.73 -1.28
C GLU A 44 -10.88 -5.53 -0.36
N LEU A 45 -10.39 -5.76 0.86
CA LEU A 45 -9.98 -4.70 1.78
C LEU A 45 -9.00 -3.73 1.09
N PHE A 46 -7.92 -4.26 0.54
CA PHE A 46 -6.89 -3.46 -0.12
C PHE A 46 -7.45 -2.65 -1.30
N ASN A 47 -8.29 -3.27 -2.14
CA ASN A 47 -8.91 -2.61 -3.28
C ASN A 47 -9.90 -1.51 -2.86
N ASN A 48 -10.67 -1.73 -1.80
CA ASN A 48 -11.58 -0.73 -1.25
C ASN A 48 -10.81 0.48 -0.72
N VAL A 49 -9.76 0.27 0.08
CA VAL A 49 -8.88 1.33 0.57
C VAL A 49 -8.21 2.08 -0.59
N LYS A 50 -7.59 1.36 -1.53
CA LYS A 50 -6.94 1.94 -2.71
C LYS A 50 -7.91 2.82 -3.51
N THR A 51 -9.14 2.36 -3.70
CA THR A 51 -10.19 3.11 -4.40
C THR A 51 -10.53 4.41 -3.70
N ILE A 52 -10.74 4.37 -2.38
CA ILE A 52 -11.08 5.54 -1.58
C ILE A 52 -9.93 6.56 -1.60
N VAL A 53 -8.71 6.12 -1.28
CA VAL A 53 -7.50 6.95 -1.28
C VAL A 53 -7.30 7.63 -2.64
N SER A 54 -7.42 6.86 -3.74
CA SER A 54 -7.27 7.38 -5.10
C SER A 54 -8.31 8.46 -5.43
N ASN A 55 -9.56 8.29 -4.98
CA ASN A 55 -10.60 9.29 -5.20
C ASN A 55 -10.37 10.56 -4.37
N ILE A 56 -9.98 10.43 -3.10
CA ILE A 56 -9.67 11.58 -2.24
C ILE A 56 -8.52 12.40 -2.84
N HIS A 57 -7.49 11.73 -3.36
CA HIS A 57 -6.38 12.39 -4.06
C HIS A 57 -6.85 13.10 -5.32
N ARG A 58 -7.60 12.42 -6.20
CA ARG A 58 -8.12 12.98 -7.45
C ARG A 58 -9.01 14.21 -7.22
N LEU A 59 -9.77 14.22 -6.14
CA LEU A 59 -10.67 15.32 -5.77
C LEU A 59 -10.02 16.35 -4.85
N HIS A 60 -8.72 16.24 -4.56
CA HIS A 60 -7.98 17.12 -3.66
C HIS A 60 -8.59 17.26 -2.25
N LYS A 61 -9.32 16.23 -1.78
CA LYS A 61 -10.01 16.24 -0.47
C LYS A 61 -9.09 15.92 0.72
N GLN A 62 -7.84 15.52 0.46
CA GLN A 62 -6.86 15.17 1.49
C GLN A 62 -6.54 16.32 2.48
N GLN A 63 -6.80 17.57 2.08
CA GLN A 63 -6.62 18.75 2.93
C GLN A 63 -7.59 18.81 4.12
N ASN A 64 -8.67 18.03 4.06
CA ASN A 64 -9.68 17.96 5.11
C ASN A 64 -9.40 16.84 6.13
N LEU A 65 -8.24 16.18 6.05
CA LEU A 65 -7.82 15.10 6.94
C LEU A 65 -6.64 15.56 7.81
N SER A 66 -6.54 15.02 9.01
CA SER A 66 -5.43 15.26 9.94
C SER A 66 -4.09 14.74 9.41
N LYS A 67 -4.13 13.70 8.58
CA LYS A 67 -2.96 13.14 7.90
C LYS A 67 -3.19 13.01 6.40
N LYS A 68 -2.12 13.24 5.63
CA LYS A 68 -2.14 13.07 4.17
C LYS A 68 -2.11 11.60 3.82
N LEU A 69 -3.20 11.10 3.24
CA LEU A 69 -3.27 9.74 2.70
C LEU A 69 -2.12 9.49 1.72
N ILE A 70 -1.54 8.30 1.78
CA ILE A 70 -0.44 7.89 0.92
C ILE A 70 -1.01 7.14 -0.28
N LEU A 71 -0.76 7.66 -1.49
CA LEU A 71 -1.08 6.92 -2.71
C LEU A 71 -0.18 5.70 -2.83
N TYR A 72 -0.83 4.56 -2.97
CA TYR A 72 -0.16 3.36 -3.41
C TYR A 72 0.34 3.50 -4.86
N SER A 73 1.55 3.04 -5.10
CA SER A 73 2.19 3.07 -6.41
C SER A 73 2.93 1.76 -6.65
N ASP A 74 2.67 1.13 -7.80
CA ASP A 74 3.30 -0.14 -8.16
C ASP A 74 4.82 -0.03 -8.39
N THR A 75 5.35 1.19 -8.47
CA THR A 75 6.74 1.48 -8.85
C THR A 75 7.51 2.28 -7.80
N ARG A 76 6.86 2.74 -6.72
CA ARG A 76 7.51 3.55 -5.68
C ARG A 76 7.49 2.86 -4.33
N PHE A 77 8.41 3.27 -3.46
CA PHE A 77 8.64 2.76 -2.10
C PHE A 77 7.46 2.89 -1.12
N ASN A 78 6.35 3.52 -1.53
CA ASN A 78 5.16 3.62 -0.70
C ASN A 78 4.38 2.29 -0.75
N GLY A 79 4.81 1.36 0.10
CA GLY A 79 4.24 0.02 0.20
C GLY A 79 2.77 -0.01 0.64
N ALA A 80 2.15 -1.18 0.51
CA ALA A 80 0.77 -1.42 0.93
C ALA A 80 0.55 -1.02 2.40
N TYR A 81 1.53 -1.28 3.27
CA TYR A 81 1.48 -0.91 4.68
C TYR A 81 1.32 0.59 4.89
N ALA A 82 2.15 1.43 4.26
CA ALA A 82 2.11 2.88 4.43
C ALA A 82 0.74 3.47 4.10
N MET A 83 0.11 3.00 3.00
CA MET A 83 -1.25 3.39 2.65
C MET A 83 -2.27 2.93 3.70
N LEU A 84 -2.25 1.65 4.07
CA LEU A 84 -3.22 1.07 5.00
C LEU A 84 -3.11 1.70 6.40
N ASN A 85 -1.89 1.93 6.88
CA ASN A 85 -1.61 2.50 8.20
C ASN A 85 -2.11 3.95 8.29
N VAL A 86 -1.80 4.78 7.29
CA VAL A 86 -2.29 6.17 7.29
C VAL A 86 -3.81 6.19 7.14
N PHE A 87 -4.38 5.37 6.25
CA PHE A 87 -5.82 5.25 6.08
C PHE A 87 -6.52 4.88 7.40
N SER A 88 -6.02 3.86 8.10
CA SER A 88 -6.52 3.45 9.42
C SER A 88 -6.45 4.57 10.44
N SER A 89 -5.36 5.34 10.46
CA SER A 89 -5.21 6.46 11.39
C SER A 89 -6.14 7.66 11.12
N THR A 90 -6.79 7.70 9.96
CA THR A 90 -7.78 8.72 9.59
C THR A 90 -9.17 8.15 9.39
N PHE A 91 -9.41 6.89 9.79
CA PHE A 91 -10.60 6.13 9.41
C PHE A 91 -11.89 6.90 9.72
N ASP A 92 -12.04 7.35 10.97
CA ASP A 92 -13.22 8.10 11.44
C ASP A 92 -13.44 9.46 10.75
N GLU A 93 -12.37 10.08 10.24
CA GLU A 93 -12.45 11.37 9.54
C GLU A 93 -12.99 11.20 8.11
N LEU A 94 -12.76 10.03 7.49
CA LEU A 94 -13.10 9.79 6.10
C LEU A 94 -14.60 9.94 5.85
N VAL A 95 -15.44 9.48 6.77
CA VAL A 95 -16.91 9.51 6.61
C VAL A 95 -17.45 10.92 6.27
N GLN A 96 -16.77 11.97 6.73
CA GLN A 96 -17.19 13.36 6.54
C GLN A 96 -16.88 13.91 5.14
N ILE A 97 -15.96 13.28 4.41
CA ILE A 97 -15.45 13.79 3.13
C ILE A 97 -15.83 12.92 1.93
N LEU A 98 -16.32 11.70 2.18
CA LEU A 98 -16.73 10.76 1.13
C LEU A 98 -18.08 11.11 0.53
N ASP A 99 -18.23 10.82 -0.77
CA ASP A 99 -19.54 10.84 -1.43
C ASP A 99 -20.32 9.55 -1.15
N SER A 100 -21.60 9.50 -1.53
CA SER A 100 -22.48 8.35 -1.28
C SER A 100 -21.97 7.02 -1.86
N LYS A 101 -21.28 7.07 -3.01
CA LYS A 101 -20.70 5.88 -3.64
C LYS A 101 -19.52 5.37 -2.83
N LEU A 102 -18.62 6.25 -2.41
CA LEU A 102 -17.46 5.87 -1.60
C LEU A 102 -17.85 5.51 -0.16
N LEU A 103 -18.93 6.06 0.39
CA LEU A 103 -19.49 5.64 1.67
C LEU A 103 -19.94 4.16 1.64
N THR A 104 -20.49 3.69 0.52
CA THR A 104 -20.84 2.28 0.34
C THR A 104 -19.60 1.38 0.28
N THR A 105 -18.51 1.85 -0.31
CA THR A 105 -17.22 1.14 -0.30
C THR A 105 -16.60 1.15 1.09
N TYR A 106 -16.66 2.29 1.78
CA TYR A 106 -16.14 2.48 3.12
C TYR A 106 -16.85 1.59 4.15
N SER A 107 -18.18 1.46 4.08
CA SER A 107 -18.96 0.62 5.00
C SER A 107 -18.67 -0.88 4.87
N ARG A 108 -18.03 -1.32 3.78
CA ARG A 108 -17.56 -2.69 3.60
C ARG A 108 -16.19 -2.94 4.23
N ILE A 109 -15.49 -1.88 4.64
CA ILE A 109 -14.21 -2.01 5.32
C ILE A 109 -14.49 -2.29 6.80
N ASN A 110 -14.06 -3.48 7.24
CA ASN A 110 -14.04 -3.83 8.65
C ASN A 110 -12.77 -3.25 9.29
N ASP A 111 -12.92 -2.32 10.24
CA ASP A 111 -11.80 -1.62 10.86
C ASP A 111 -10.91 -2.55 11.70
N ASP A 112 -11.50 -3.49 12.45
CA ASP A 112 -10.72 -4.50 13.20
C ASP A 112 -9.84 -5.35 12.27
N PHE A 113 -10.38 -5.74 11.12
CA PHE A 113 -9.65 -6.49 10.11
C PHE A 113 -8.57 -5.63 9.44
N LEU A 114 -8.83 -4.35 9.19
CA LEU A 114 -7.83 -3.40 8.71
C LEU A 114 -6.67 -3.26 9.71
N LEU A 115 -6.97 -3.09 11.00
CA LEU A 115 -5.99 -3.01 12.07
C LEU A 115 -5.17 -4.29 12.19
N ASP A 116 -5.79 -5.46 12.07
CA ASP A 116 -5.10 -6.76 12.02
C ASP A 116 -4.07 -6.80 10.87
N LYS A 117 -4.45 -6.34 9.67
CA LYS A 117 -3.51 -6.31 8.53
C LYS A 117 -2.40 -5.29 8.71
N CYS A 118 -2.67 -4.13 9.29
CA CYS A 118 -1.61 -3.18 9.67
C CYS A 118 -0.62 -3.82 10.65
N ARG A 119 -1.10 -4.54 11.68
CA ARG A 119 -0.25 -5.25 12.65
C ARG A 119 0.55 -6.38 12.01
N PHE A 120 -0.05 -7.13 11.09
CA PHE A 120 0.64 -8.19 10.35
C PHE A 120 1.77 -7.64 9.47
N LEU A 121 1.55 -6.48 8.84
CA LEU A 121 2.51 -5.87 7.93
C LEU A 121 3.63 -5.09 8.64
N LEU A 122 3.39 -4.60 9.85
CA LEU A 122 4.33 -3.78 10.62
C LEU A 122 5.75 -4.37 10.72
N PRO A 123 5.96 -5.68 11.04
CA PRO A 123 7.31 -6.25 11.11
C PRO A 123 8.06 -6.16 9.78
N PHE A 124 7.36 -6.26 8.64
CA PHE A 124 8.00 -6.16 7.33
C PHE A 124 8.43 -4.73 7.04
N ASP A 125 7.63 -3.74 7.46
CA ASP A 125 7.99 -2.32 7.35
C ASP A 125 9.25 -2.02 8.19
N THR A 126 9.34 -2.56 9.41
CA THR A 126 10.57 -2.46 10.23
C THR A 126 11.79 -3.08 9.55
N VAL A 127 11.62 -4.22 8.86
CA VAL A 127 12.70 -4.85 8.08
C VAL A 127 13.07 -4.01 6.87
N ILE A 128 12.09 -3.43 6.17
CA ILE A 128 12.31 -2.54 5.03
C ILE A 128 13.10 -1.31 5.48
N GLU A 129 12.68 -0.65 6.57
CA GLU A 129 13.41 0.49 7.14
C GLU A 129 14.85 0.11 7.49
N ALA A 130 15.07 -1.02 8.16
CA ALA A 130 16.41 -1.48 8.52
C ALA A 130 17.29 -1.85 7.30
N LEU A 131 16.69 -2.27 6.19
CA LEU A 131 17.40 -2.57 4.93
C LEU A 131 17.66 -1.31 4.08
N SER A 132 16.85 -0.27 4.27
CA SER A 132 17.02 1.03 3.62
C SER A 132 17.97 1.95 4.40
N ASP A 133 18.20 1.68 5.69
CA ASP A 133 19.17 2.38 6.53
C ASP A 133 20.61 1.94 6.17
N ASP A 134 21.13 2.52 5.08
CA ASP A 134 22.58 2.58 4.84
C ASP A 134 23.19 3.56 5.87
N ARG A 135 23.51 3.04 7.06
CA ARG A 135 24.55 3.62 7.92
C ARG A 135 25.84 2.84 7.84
#